data_AF-A0A158Q2K5-F1
#
_entry.id   AF-A0A158Q2K5-F1
#
_cell.length_a   1.000
_cell.length_b   1.000
_cell.length_c   1.000
_cell.angle_alpha   90.00
_cell.angle_beta   90.00
_cell.angle_gamma   90.00
#
_symmetry.space_group_name_H-M   'P 1'
#
loop_
_entity.id
_entity.type
_entity.pdbx_description
1 polymer ?
#
loop_
_entity_poly.entity_id
_entity_poly.type
_entity_poly.pdbx_seq_one_letter_code
_entity_poly.pdbx_strand_id
1 'polypeptide(L)'
;MISAARSKFSITKLGQLDQPDSSGPSFKEVVKRTRELGSAYKRNDFQKCLYLLKYAKKHSIDENERLKILANTSLCEAKYKGRIYHIEYRNAILVLFPELKSVQDYSLRNATEAVAAFNLALNAFVRGRRKTAIELVRSIMAMENLPDDVFLATSLFAIEMSLTLCQPKLALKQAHRLRENPIWKCSCASQRDYLDILEYRIRCRLAQTVPSLDLARKPQTIHYCLIQSELDMKNGNASKALQRLFKSEESTIPRHCLIYHAALTQLHSGQAGSAFKLFLAVLPFYPRQPRIWLRLAECCIHALQKKRSEKENSIKRIGIGHFVLVSENGLNEHQAELQKNAEISWDFAAQCVRNALVLTEGQNDYMYLLPWLYAASAFINLNLERYGFALRSALHLARLPQVSPLHKFMAVLFKAEALAHLDRLSEALDCLNLAVPLQSIPRTVSALLYNRACLQALAGDLKFSHTLFEQKTDHLLPEAYSLIAYVNLSLGHYSEAKDVAEKMSLS
;
A
#
# COMPACT_ATOMS: atom_id res chain seq x y z
N MET A 1 0.78 -7.85 3.64
CA MET A 1 1.87 -8.73 4.14
C MET A 1 1.33 -9.86 5.00
N ILE A 2 0.23 -9.65 5.72
CA ILE A 2 -0.39 -10.66 6.56
C ILE A 2 -1.46 -11.41 5.76
N SER A 3 -1.13 -12.56 5.22
CA SER A 3 -2.08 -13.57 4.74
C SER A 3 -1.39 -14.87 5.09
N ALA A 4 -1.98 -15.71 5.94
CA ALA A 4 -1.37 -16.96 6.39
C ALA A 4 -1.05 -17.83 5.17
N ALA A 5 -1.83 -17.70 4.10
CA ALA A 5 -1.53 -18.32 2.81
C ALA A 5 -0.23 -17.86 2.10
N ARG A 6 0.58 -16.94 2.67
CA ARG A 6 1.95 -16.67 2.18
C ARG A 6 2.94 -17.71 2.71
N SER A 7 2.70 -18.32 3.88
CA SER A 7 3.36 -19.57 4.24
C SER A 7 2.64 -20.71 3.53
N LYS A 8 3.43 -21.56 2.87
CA LYS A 8 3.08 -22.73 2.04
C LYS A 8 1.61 -23.17 2.10
N PHE A 9 0.96 -23.27 0.93
CA PHE A 9 -0.16 -24.19 0.74
C PHE A 9 0.30 -25.56 1.21
N SER A 10 -0.03 -25.92 2.45
CA SER A 10 0.41 -27.16 3.08
C SER A 10 -0.44 -28.30 2.53
N ILE A 11 -0.46 -28.57 1.23
CA ILE A 11 -0.94 -29.87 0.70
C ILE A 11 0.17 -30.91 0.98
N THR A 12 0.52 -31.05 2.25
CA THR A 12 1.67 -31.84 2.72
C THR A 12 1.24 -33.24 3.16
N LYS A 13 -0.02 -33.61 2.93
CA LYS A 13 -0.58 -34.94 3.30
C LYS A 13 -1.21 -35.73 2.15
N LEU A 14 -0.99 -35.35 0.88
CA LEU A 14 -1.40 -36.17 -0.28
C LEU A 14 -0.49 -37.41 -0.50
N GLY A 15 -0.03 -38.06 0.58
CA GLY A 15 1.07 -39.02 0.54
C GLY A 15 1.13 -40.10 1.60
N GLN A 16 0.13 -40.22 2.48
CA GLN A 16 -0.07 -41.46 3.22
C GLN A 16 -1.11 -42.29 2.46
N LEU A 17 -0.72 -42.74 1.28
CA LEU A 17 -1.29 -43.93 0.68
C LEU A 17 -0.20 -44.98 0.76
N ASP A 18 -0.40 -45.95 1.66
CA ASP A 18 0.15 -47.27 1.47
C ASP A 18 -0.19 -47.71 0.04
N GLN A 19 0.84 -48.23 -0.64
CA GLN A 19 0.93 -48.81 -1.99
C GLN A 19 -0.22 -48.53 -2.99
N PRO A 20 0.09 -48.02 -4.19
CA PRO A 20 -0.94 -47.73 -5.18
C PRO A 20 -1.57 -49.02 -5.70
N ASP A 21 -2.84 -49.24 -5.38
CA ASP A 21 -3.73 -49.97 -6.26
C ASP A 21 -3.80 -49.22 -7.60
N SER A 22 -3.76 -50.00 -8.68
CA SER A 22 -3.32 -49.67 -10.04
C SER A 22 -4.22 -48.74 -10.87
N SER A 23 -4.98 -47.83 -10.23
CA SER A 23 -5.93 -46.93 -10.92
C SER A 23 -5.87 -45.44 -10.50
N GLY A 24 -4.98 -45.06 -9.58
CA GLY A 24 -4.84 -43.66 -9.11
C GLY A 24 -3.64 -42.90 -9.72
N PRO A 25 -3.67 -41.54 -9.76
CA PRO A 25 -2.53 -40.74 -10.21
C PRO A 25 -1.31 -41.00 -9.31
N SER A 26 -0.13 -41.12 -9.93
CA SER A 26 1.08 -41.42 -9.15
C SER A 26 1.34 -40.35 -8.09
N PHE A 27 1.79 -40.75 -6.90
CA PHE A 27 2.19 -39.84 -5.81
C PHE A 27 3.13 -38.72 -6.29
N LYS A 28 4.02 -39.02 -7.25
CA LYS A 28 4.92 -38.05 -7.89
C LYS A 28 4.17 -36.91 -8.58
N GLU A 29 3.08 -37.22 -9.27
CA GLU A 29 2.29 -36.23 -9.99
C GLU A 29 1.58 -35.26 -9.04
N VAL A 30 1.04 -35.79 -7.95
CA VAL A 30 0.33 -34.99 -6.94
C VAL A 30 1.28 -34.03 -6.22
N VAL A 31 2.47 -34.50 -5.83
CA VAL A 31 3.52 -33.66 -5.24
C VAL A 31 3.98 -32.57 -6.21
N LYS A 32 4.17 -32.91 -7.49
CA LYS A 32 4.56 -31.95 -8.54
C LYS A 32 3.53 -30.83 -8.67
N ARG A 33 2.25 -31.16 -8.83
CA ARG A 33 1.16 -30.19 -8.98
C ARG A 33 0.99 -29.31 -7.74
N THR A 34 1.22 -29.85 -6.55
CA THR A 34 1.24 -29.08 -5.30
C THR A 34 2.35 -28.01 -5.31
N ARG A 35 3.57 -28.38 -5.73
CA ARG A 35 4.67 -27.41 -5.86
C ARG A 35 4.36 -26.34 -6.91
N GLU A 36 3.78 -26.75 -8.03
CA GLU A 36 3.35 -25.82 -9.09
C GLU A 36 2.29 -24.83 -8.58
N LEU A 37 1.34 -25.28 -7.77
CA LEU A 37 0.31 -24.42 -7.16
C LEU A 37 0.96 -23.36 -6.25
N GLY A 38 1.89 -23.77 -5.39
CA GLY A 38 2.63 -22.85 -4.53
C GLY A 38 3.46 -21.84 -5.32
N SER A 39 4.11 -22.27 -6.39
CA SER A 39 4.86 -21.39 -7.31
C SER A 39 3.96 -20.41 -8.06
N ALA A 40 2.82 -20.87 -8.58
CA ALA A 40 1.84 -20.03 -9.26
C ALA A 40 1.29 -18.95 -8.31
N TYR A 41 0.95 -19.33 -7.09
CA TYR A 41 0.43 -18.40 -6.10
C TYR A 41 1.45 -17.34 -5.69
N LYS A 42 2.72 -17.72 -5.51
CA LYS A 42 3.82 -16.77 -5.25
C LYS A 42 4.02 -15.77 -6.39
N ARG A 43 3.76 -16.18 -7.63
CA ARG A 43 3.81 -15.33 -8.83
C ARG A 43 2.52 -14.54 -9.08
N ASN A 44 1.54 -14.60 -8.19
CA ASN A 44 0.19 -14.03 -8.37
C ASN A 44 -0.55 -14.55 -9.62
N ASP A 45 -0.18 -15.72 -10.13
CA ASP A 45 -0.87 -16.38 -11.25
C ASP A 45 -2.08 -17.15 -10.73
N PHE A 46 -3.12 -16.40 -10.37
CA PHE A 46 -4.32 -16.99 -9.77
C PHE A 46 -5.15 -17.80 -10.77
N GLN A 47 -5.05 -17.51 -12.08
CA GLN A 47 -5.70 -18.35 -13.10
C GLN A 47 -5.11 -19.76 -13.09
N LYS A 48 -3.78 -19.88 -13.06
CA LYS A 48 -3.12 -21.18 -12.92
C LYS A 48 -3.42 -21.83 -11.57
N CYS A 49 -3.48 -21.05 -10.49
CA CYS A 49 -3.91 -21.60 -9.18
C CYS A 49 -5.30 -22.21 -9.25
N LEU A 50 -6.27 -21.52 -9.86
CA LEU A 50 -7.65 -22.00 -9.99
C LEU A 50 -7.73 -23.26 -10.86
N TYR A 51 -6.96 -23.33 -11.95
CA TYR A 51 -6.86 -24.54 -12.76
C TYR A 51 -6.33 -25.74 -11.94
N LEU A 52 -5.24 -25.55 -11.20
CA LEU A 52 -4.64 -26.59 -10.37
C LEU A 52 -5.55 -27.02 -9.21
N LEU A 53 -6.27 -26.09 -8.59
CA LEU A 53 -7.24 -26.38 -7.53
C LEU A 53 -8.47 -27.13 -8.06
N LYS A 54 -8.96 -26.80 -9.26
CA LYS A 54 -10.03 -27.56 -9.93
C LYS A 54 -9.61 -29.01 -10.18
N TYR A 55 -8.35 -29.23 -10.57
CA TYR A 55 -7.81 -30.58 -10.71
C TYR A 55 -7.74 -31.31 -9.36
N ALA A 56 -7.17 -30.67 -8.33
CA ALA A 56 -7.07 -31.27 -6.99
C ALA A 56 -8.45 -31.66 -6.43
N LYS A 57 -9.47 -30.83 -6.66
CA LYS A 57 -10.85 -31.11 -6.22
C LYS A 57 -11.44 -32.39 -6.82
N LYS A 58 -11.02 -32.79 -8.03
CA LYS A 58 -11.52 -34.02 -8.68
C LYS A 58 -10.91 -35.30 -8.07
N HIS A 59 -9.84 -35.18 -7.29
CA HIS A 59 -9.09 -36.32 -6.75
C HIS A 59 -9.01 -36.31 -5.22
N SER A 60 -9.68 -35.37 -4.55
CA SER A 60 -9.80 -35.36 -3.10
C SER A 60 -10.76 -36.46 -2.65
N ILE A 61 -10.30 -37.34 -1.78
CA ILE A 61 -11.10 -38.44 -1.22
C ILE A 61 -11.65 -38.05 0.15
N ASP A 62 -10.90 -37.26 0.92
CA ASP A 62 -11.24 -36.83 2.27
C ASP A 62 -11.99 -35.48 2.30
N GLU A 63 -12.97 -35.34 3.18
CA GLU A 63 -13.79 -34.13 3.28
C GLU A 63 -13.00 -32.91 3.79
N ASN A 64 -12.06 -33.10 4.72
CA ASN A 64 -11.22 -31.99 5.20
C ASN A 64 -10.25 -31.51 4.10
N GLU A 65 -9.73 -32.43 3.28
CA GLU A 65 -9.00 -32.05 2.08
C GLU A 65 -9.87 -31.29 1.07
N ARG A 66 -11.11 -31.74 0.85
CA ARG A 66 -12.07 -31.06 -0.03
C ARG A 66 -12.36 -29.64 0.45
N LEU A 67 -12.65 -29.46 1.74
CA LEU A 67 -12.88 -28.14 2.36
C LEU A 67 -11.68 -27.22 2.20
N LYS A 68 -10.47 -27.74 2.39
CA LYS A 68 -9.23 -26.99 2.18
C LYS A 68 -9.08 -26.52 0.74
N ILE A 69 -9.35 -27.39 -0.24
CA ILE A 69 -9.29 -27.04 -1.66
C ILE A 69 -10.34 -25.97 -1.99
N LEU A 70 -11.55 -26.09 -1.46
CA LEU A 70 -12.63 -25.10 -1.66
C LEU A 70 -12.30 -23.73 -1.03
N ALA A 71 -11.75 -23.72 0.18
CA ALA A 71 -11.33 -22.49 0.87
C ALA A 71 -10.21 -21.78 0.09
N ASN A 72 -9.24 -22.56 -0.37
CA ASN A 72 -8.14 -22.10 -1.22
C ASN A 72 -8.62 -21.58 -2.58
N THR A 73 -9.63 -22.23 -3.16
CA THR A 73 -10.28 -21.79 -4.41
C THR A 73 -10.94 -20.44 -4.18
N SER A 74 -11.75 -20.31 -3.12
CA SER A 74 -12.40 -19.05 -2.74
C SER A 74 -11.39 -17.92 -2.52
N LEU A 75 -10.26 -18.21 -1.88
CA LEU A 75 -9.16 -17.27 -1.68
C LEU A 75 -8.52 -16.86 -3.01
N CYS A 76 -8.22 -17.80 -3.90
CA CYS A 76 -7.65 -17.52 -5.21
C CYS A 76 -8.61 -16.71 -6.08
N GLU A 77 -9.91 -17.01 -6.07
CA GLU A 77 -10.92 -16.23 -6.78
C GLU A 77 -11.04 -14.81 -6.23
N ALA A 78 -11.07 -14.65 -4.91
CA ALA A 78 -11.14 -13.34 -4.28
C ALA A 78 -9.86 -12.53 -4.55
N LYS A 79 -8.70 -13.19 -4.59
CA LYS A 79 -7.43 -12.58 -4.98
C LYS A 79 -7.38 -12.19 -6.46
N TYR A 80 -7.88 -13.04 -7.35
CA TYR A 80 -8.00 -12.73 -8.76
C TYR A 80 -8.91 -11.53 -9.01
N LYS A 81 -10.05 -11.45 -8.30
CA LYS A 81 -11.10 -10.43 -8.52
C LYS A 81 -10.90 -9.10 -7.81
N GLY A 82 -9.86 -8.91 -6.98
CA GLY A 82 -9.73 -7.66 -6.21
C GLY A 82 -10.50 -7.64 -4.88
N ARG A 83 -11.04 -8.78 -4.41
CA ARG A 83 -12.16 -8.83 -3.44
C ARG A 83 -11.86 -9.56 -2.13
N ILE A 84 -10.59 -9.75 -1.75
CA ILE A 84 -10.22 -10.51 -0.55
C ILE A 84 -10.74 -9.87 0.76
N TYR A 85 -10.96 -8.56 0.79
CA TYR A 85 -11.50 -7.83 1.95
C TYR A 85 -12.99 -7.52 1.83
N HIS A 86 -13.67 -8.04 0.81
CA HIS A 86 -15.09 -7.81 0.60
C HIS A 86 -15.95 -8.80 1.40
N ILE A 87 -17.26 -8.52 1.50
CA ILE A 87 -18.21 -9.38 2.23
C ILE A 87 -18.45 -10.71 1.50
N GLU A 88 -18.32 -10.73 0.18
CA GLU A 88 -18.50 -11.91 -0.67
C GLU A 88 -17.47 -12.99 -0.34
N TYR A 89 -16.19 -12.62 -0.16
CA TYR A 89 -15.17 -13.57 0.27
C TYR A 89 -15.45 -14.12 1.67
N ARG A 90 -15.88 -13.25 2.61
CA ARG A 90 -16.30 -13.69 3.94
C ARG A 90 -17.42 -14.72 3.85
N ASN A 91 -18.46 -14.42 3.08
CA ASN A 91 -19.63 -15.30 2.94
C ASN A 91 -19.23 -16.63 2.29
N ALA A 92 -18.35 -16.61 1.29
CA ALA A 92 -17.82 -17.83 0.68
C ALA A 92 -17.09 -18.73 1.70
N ILE A 93 -16.28 -18.15 2.60
CA ILE A 93 -15.60 -18.92 3.65
C ILE A 93 -16.59 -19.42 4.72
N LEU A 94 -17.58 -18.61 5.11
CA LEU A 94 -18.59 -19.02 6.10
C LEU A 94 -19.57 -20.09 5.58
N VAL A 95 -19.75 -20.21 4.27
CA VAL A 95 -20.48 -21.34 3.68
C VAL A 95 -19.71 -22.64 3.87
N LEU A 96 -18.37 -22.60 3.84
CA LEU A 96 -17.51 -23.77 4.04
C LEU A 96 -17.28 -24.09 5.52
N PHE A 97 -17.26 -23.07 6.38
CA PHE A 97 -17.03 -23.18 7.82
C PHE A 97 -18.08 -22.35 8.58
N PRO A 98 -19.34 -22.83 8.64
CA PRO A 98 -20.44 -22.09 9.25
C PRO A 98 -20.23 -21.80 10.75
N GLU A 99 -19.49 -22.66 11.44
CA GLU A 99 -19.15 -22.52 12.86
C GLU A 99 -18.32 -21.25 13.13
N LEU A 100 -17.56 -20.76 12.14
CA LEU A 100 -16.77 -19.52 12.26
C LEU A 100 -17.61 -18.24 12.24
N LYS A 101 -18.94 -18.34 12.11
CA LYS A 101 -19.86 -17.19 12.17
C LYS A 101 -19.96 -16.60 13.58
N SER A 102 -19.91 -17.44 14.60
CA SER A 102 -19.95 -17.09 16.02
C SER A 102 -18.99 -17.99 16.79
N VAL A 103 -17.77 -17.50 17.02
CA VAL A 103 -16.68 -18.30 17.60
C VAL A 103 -16.64 -18.21 19.13
N GLN A 104 -17.71 -17.74 19.76
CA GLN A 104 -17.84 -17.81 21.21
C GLN A 104 -17.97 -19.30 21.59
N ASP A 105 -17.01 -19.80 22.36
CA ASP A 105 -16.91 -21.17 22.86
C ASP A 105 -16.69 -22.28 21.81
N TYR A 106 -16.41 -21.93 20.55
CA TYR A 106 -16.05 -22.90 19.52
C TYR A 106 -14.54 -23.15 19.47
N SER A 107 -14.13 -24.38 19.74
CA SER A 107 -12.75 -24.84 19.55
C SER A 107 -12.52 -25.28 18.11
N LEU A 108 -11.50 -24.73 17.46
CA LEU A 108 -11.15 -25.06 16.08
C LEU A 108 -10.70 -26.53 15.99
N ARG A 109 -11.21 -27.27 15.01
CA ARG A 109 -11.00 -28.73 14.93
C ARG A 109 -9.67 -29.12 14.30
N ASN A 110 -9.19 -28.35 13.32
CA ASN A 110 -8.02 -28.72 12.54
C ASN A 110 -7.31 -27.50 11.90
N ALA A 111 -6.13 -27.74 11.33
CA ALA A 111 -5.33 -26.73 10.66
C ALA A 111 -6.07 -25.98 9.53
N THR A 112 -6.99 -26.64 8.82
CA THR A 112 -7.77 -26.03 7.74
C THR A 112 -8.69 -24.94 8.30
N GLU A 113 -9.38 -25.23 9.40
CA GLU A 113 -10.21 -24.25 10.10
C GLU A 113 -9.40 -23.10 10.66
N ALA A 114 -8.21 -23.35 11.21
CA ALA A 114 -7.32 -22.30 11.71
C ALA A 114 -6.92 -21.31 10.60
N VAL A 115 -6.61 -21.82 9.40
CA VAL A 115 -6.30 -20.96 8.24
C VAL A 115 -7.53 -20.17 7.77
N ALA A 116 -8.72 -20.80 7.76
CA ALA A 116 -9.97 -20.13 7.41
C ALA A 116 -10.31 -19.02 8.41
N ALA A 117 -10.22 -19.31 9.71
CA ALA A 117 -10.42 -18.35 10.80
C ALA A 117 -9.43 -17.18 10.70
N PHE A 118 -8.16 -17.45 10.38
CA PHE A 118 -7.16 -16.40 10.20
C PHE A 118 -7.51 -15.46 9.04
N ASN A 119 -7.91 -16.02 7.90
CA ASN A 119 -8.32 -15.22 6.74
C ASN A 119 -9.58 -14.39 7.03
N LEU A 120 -10.54 -14.95 7.79
CA LEU A 120 -11.71 -14.21 8.27
C LEU A 120 -11.32 -13.11 9.26
N ALA A 121 -10.33 -13.34 10.14
CA ALA A 121 -9.86 -12.34 11.10
C ALA A 121 -9.25 -11.13 10.38
N LEU A 122 -8.44 -11.38 9.36
CA LEU A 122 -7.91 -10.32 8.49
C LEU A 122 -9.00 -9.56 7.75
N ASN A 123 -9.94 -10.29 7.12
CA ASN A 123 -11.07 -9.69 6.42
C ASN A 123 -11.89 -8.81 7.38
N ALA A 124 -12.20 -9.30 8.58
CA ALA A 124 -12.93 -8.57 9.60
C ALA A 124 -12.18 -7.31 10.05
N PHE A 125 -10.87 -7.41 10.31
CA PHE A 125 -10.05 -6.29 10.75
C PHE A 125 -10.00 -5.16 9.72
N VAL A 126 -9.74 -5.49 8.44
CA VAL A 126 -9.71 -4.50 7.35
C VAL A 126 -11.07 -3.85 7.14
N ARG A 127 -12.17 -4.58 7.35
CA ARG A 127 -13.55 -4.06 7.29
C ARG A 127 -13.99 -3.31 8.55
N GLY A 128 -13.09 -3.09 9.52
CA GLY A 128 -13.37 -2.37 10.76
C GLY A 128 -14.14 -3.19 11.82
N ARG A 129 -14.39 -4.49 11.59
CA ARG A 129 -15.05 -5.40 12.54
C ARG A 129 -14.06 -5.93 13.57
N ARG A 130 -13.58 -5.03 14.43
CA ARG A 130 -12.49 -5.27 15.41
C ARG A 130 -12.80 -6.41 16.39
N LYS A 131 -14.01 -6.44 16.97
CA LYS A 131 -14.44 -7.48 17.93
C LYS A 131 -14.32 -8.87 17.32
N THR A 132 -14.90 -9.08 16.14
CA THR A 132 -14.83 -10.34 15.38
C THR A 132 -13.40 -10.75 15.07
N ALA A 133 -12.55 -9.80 14.63
CA ALA A 133 -11.14 -10.10 14.37
C ALA A 133 -10.41 -10.58 15.63
N ILE A 134 -10.66 -9.95 16.78
CA ILE A 134 -10.06 -10.34 18.07
C ILE A 134 -10.56 -11.72 18.53
N GLU A 135 -11.87 -11.99 18.40
CA GLU A 135 -12.46 -13.29 18.75
C GLU A 135 -11.86 -14.43 17.92
N LEU A 136 -11.73 -14.23 16.61
CA LEU A 136 -11.09 -15.22 15.72
C LEU A 136 -9.61 -15.43 16.06
N VAL A 137 -8.84 -14.36 16.30
CA VAL A 137 -7.44 -14.48 16.72
C VAL A 137 -7.30 -15.25 18.04
N ARG A 138 -8.19 -15.02 19.01
CA ARG A 138 -8.18 -15.77 20.29
C ARG A 138 -8.48 -17.24 20.08
N SER A 139 -9.48 -17.57 19.27
CA SER A 139 -9.83 -18.96 18.95
C SER A 139 -8.69 -19.70 18.25
N ILE A 140 -7.99 -19.04 17.31
CA ILE A 140 -6.80 -19.62 16.66
C ILE A 140 -5.70 -19.90 17.67
N MET A 141 -5.41 -18.93 18.55
CA MET A 141 -4.35 -19.07 19.56
C MET A 141 -4.67 -20.06 20.68
N ALA A 142 -5.92 -20.50 20.81
CA ALA A 142 -6.36 -21.49 21.79
C ALA A 142 -6.27 -22.94 21.29
N MET A 143 -5.98 -23.17 20.00
CA MET A 143 -5.87 -24.51 19.41
C MET A 143 -4.61 -25.24 19.92
N GLU A 144 -4.78 -26.45 20.46
CA GLU A 144 -3.68 -27.26 21.03
C GLU A 144 -2.60 -27.63 20.01
N ASN A 145 -3.00 -27.99 18.78
CA ASN A 145 -2.10 -28.45 17.71
C ASN A 145 -2.02 -27.44 16.56
N LEU A 146 -1.81 -26.16 16.89
CA LEU A 146 -1.72 -25.09 15.90
C LEU A 146 -0.44 -25.23 15.06
N PRO A 147 -0.52 -25.30 13.72
CA PRO A 147 0.69 -25.36 12.89
C PRO A 147 1.56 -24.12 13.06
N ASP A 148 2.88 -24.31 13.18
CA ASP A 148 3.88 -23.25 13.39
C ASP A 148 3.71 -22.04 12.44
N ASP A 149 3.49 -22.33 11.15
CA ASP A 149 3.27 -21.31 10.12
C ASP A 149 2.04 -20.43 10.42
N VAL A 150 0.97 -21.03 10.95
CA VAL A 150 -0.27 -20.33 11.34
C VAL A 150 -0.06 -19.59 12.66
N PHE A 151 0.63 -20.20 13.61
CA PHE A 151 1.01 -19.54 14.87
C PHE A 151 1.82 -18.26 14.62
N LEU A 152 2.86 -18.33 13.79
CA LEU A 152 3.71 -17.19 13.44
C LEU A 152 2.91 -16.08 12.75
N ALA A 153 2.08 -16.44 11.75
CA ALA A 153 1.24 -15.48 11.05
C ALA A 153 0.22 -14.80 11.99
N THR A 154 -0.43 -15.57 12.86
CA THR A 154 -1.41 -15.09 13.85
C THR A 154 -0.76 -14.21 14.89
N SER A 155 0.45 -14.54 15.33
CA SER A 155 1.19 -13.74 16.31
C SER A 155 1.59 -12.38 15.75
N LEU A 156 2.17 -12.36 14.54
CA LEU A 156 2.51 -11.10 13.85
C LEU A 156 1.27 -10.24 13.60
N PHE A 157 0.16 -10.87 13.21
CA PHE A 157 -1.10 -10.17 13.03
C PHE A 157 -1.63 -9.58 14.33
N ALA A 158 -1.62 -10.34 15.43
CA ALA A 158 -2.07 -9.88 16.73
C ALA A 158 -1.27 -8.67 17.22
N ILE A 159 0.06 -8.67 17.01
CA ILE A 159 0.93 -7.53 17.34
C ILE A 159 0.52 -6.29 16.55
N GLU A 160 0.31 -6.43 15.24
CA GLU A 160 -0.13 -5.31 14.41
C GLU A 160 -1.54 -4.81 14.75
N MET A 161 -2.46 -5.72 15.09
CA MET A 161 -3.78 -5.37 15.56
C MET A 161 -3.70 -4.54 16.84
N SER A 162 -2.95 -5.00 17.85
CA SER A 162 -2.75 -4.27 19.11
C SER A 162 -2.16 -2.89 18.86
N LEU A 163 -1.18 -2.78 17.95
CA LEU A 163 -0.57 -1.50 17.59
C LEU A 163 -1.58 -0.54 16.91
N THR A 164 -2.37 -1.06 15.97
CA THR A 164 -3.40 -0.29 15.25
C THR A 164 -4.56 0.12 16.17
N LEU A 165 -4.87 -0.69 17.18
CA LEU A 165 -5.86 -0.40 18.22
C LEU A 165 -5.31 0.50 19.34
N CYS A 166 -4.17 1.15 19.10
CA CYS A 166 -3.54 2.08 20.05
C CYS A 166 -3.18 1.43 21.40
N GLN A 167 -2.80 0.15 21.40
CA GLN A 167 -2.30 -0.57 22.59
C GLN A 167 -0.82 -0.95 22.44
N PRO A 168 0.11 0.03 22.34
CA PRO A 168 1.51 -0.25 22.05
C PRO A 168 2.22 -1.01 23.18
N LYS A 169 1.81 -0.83 24.46
CA LYS A 169 2.34 -1.63 25.58
C LYS A 169 2.01 -3.13 25.43
N LEU A 170 0.78 -3.43 25.02
CA LEU A 170 0.36 -4.82 24.76
C LEU A 170 1.10 -5.38 23.54
N ALA A 171 1.19 -4.61 22.46
CA ALA A 171 1.92 -5.01 21.26
C ALA A 171 3.39 -5.32 21.57
N LEU A 172 4.04 -4.52 22.43
CA LEU A 172 5.41 -4.76 22.87
C LEU A 172 5.53 -6.07 23.66
N LYS A 173 4.60 -6.33 24.60
CA LYS A 173 4.56 -7.57 25.37
C LYS A 173 4.37 -8.80 24.46
N GLN A 174 3.52 -8.68 23.43
CA GLN A 174 3.30 -9.72 22.45
C GLN A 174 4.55 -9.99 21.59
N ALA A 175 5.26 -8.94 21.17
CA ALA A 175 6.49 -9.08 20.40
C ALA A 175 7.61 -9.80 21.18
N HIS A 176 7.82 -9.44 22.46
CA HIS A 176 8.78 -10.14 23.33
C HIS A 176 8.43 -11.62 23.49
N ARG A 177 7.16 -11.92 23.79
CA ARG A 177 6.68 -13.31 23.90
C ARG A 177 6.90 -14.10 22.62
N LEU A 178 6.71 -13.47 21.45
CA LEU A 178 6.97 -14.12 20.17
C LEU A 178 8.46 -14.43 19.99
N ARG A 179 9.38 -13.51 20.34
CA ARG A 179 10.83 -13.76 20.24
C ARG A 179 11.33 -14.86 21.16
N GLU A 180 10.77 -14.95 22.37
CA GLU A 180 11.11 -15.98 23.36
C GLU A 180 10.52 -17.34 23.00
N ASN A 181 9.52 -17.39 22.13
CA ASN A 181 8.88 -18.63 21.74
C ASN A 181 9.83 -19.52 20.91
N PRO A 182 9.99 -20.82 21.25
CA PRO A 182 10.86 -21.74 20.51
C PRO A 182 10.56 -21.81 19.00
N ILE A 183 9.29 -21.70 18.60
CA ILE A 183 8.84 -21.76 17.19
C ILE A 183 9.42 -20.59 16.38
N TRP A 184 9.72 -19.45 17.01
CA TRP A 184 10.31 -18.30 16.32
C TRP A 184 11.64 -18.62 15.66
N LYS A 185 12.39 -19.61 16.15
CA LYS A 185 13.63 -20.09 15.49
C LYS A 185 13.38 -20.51 14.04
N CYS A 186 12.19 -21.05 13.74
CA CYS A 186 11.77 -21.52 12.42
C CYS A 186 11.23 -20.42 11.50
N SER A 187 11.10 -19.18 11.97
CA SER A 187 10.56 -18.07 11.16
C SER A 187 11.44 -17.78 9.93
N CYS A 188 10.83 -17.50 8.79
CA CYS A 188 11.56 -17.07 7.59
C CYS A 188 12.04 -15.62 7.66
N ALA A 189 12.97 -15.22 6.78
CA ALA A 189 13.52 -13.86 6.73
C ALA A 189 12.42 -12.79 6.68
N SER A 190 11.42 -12.96 5.80
CA SER A 190 10.31 -12.01 5.68
C SER A 190 9.47 -11.83 6.95
N GLN A 191 9.35 -12.87 7.79
CA GLN A 191 8.65 -12.77 9.08
C GLN A 191 9.49 -12.02 10.10
N ARG A 192 10.81 -12.28 10.13
CA ARG A 192 11.75 -11.58 11.02
C ARG A 192 11.80 -10.09 10.71
N ASP A 193 11.97 -9.74 9.43
CA ASP A 193 11.95 -8.35 8.97
C ASP A 193 10.63 -7.66 9.34
N TYR A 194 9.51 -8.39 9.24
CA TYR A 194 8.20 -7.85 9.59
C TYR A 194 8.05 -7.57 11.08
N LEU A 195 8.51 -8.50 11.94
CA LEU A 195 8.50 -8.29 13.39
C LEU A 195 9.39 -7.11 13.78
N ASP A 196 10.58 -6.99 13.18
CA ASP A 196 11.48 -5.86 13.41
C ASP A 196 10.77 -4.54 13.10
N ILE A 197 10.13 -4.42 11.93
CA ILE A 197 9.32 -3.25 11.54
C ILE A 197 8.20 -2.97 12.56
N LEU A 198 7.48 -4.00 13.03
CA LEU A 198 6.41 -3.84 14.01
C LEU A 198 6.94 -3.35 15.36
N GLU A 199 8.02 -3.94 15.87
CA GLU A 199 8.65 -3.51 17.11
C GLU A 199 9.12 -2.05 17.03
N TYR A 200 9.65 -1.61 15.89
CA TYR A 200 9.99 -0.19 15.70
C TYR A 200 8.75 0.69 15.81
N ARG A 201 7.68 0.37 15.07
CA ARG A 201 6.43 1.13 15.14
C ARG A 201 5.85 1.16 16.57
N ILE A 202 5.98 0.07 17.33
CA ILE A 202 5.56 -0.02 18.72
C ILE A 202 6.35 0.96 19.60
N ARG A 203 7.68 0.93 19.52
CA ARG A 203 8.55 1.81 20.32
C ARG A 203 8.33 3.29 19.97
N CYS A 204 8.14 3.61 18.69
CA CYS A 204 7.76 4.98 18.26
C CYS A 204 6.43 5.43 18.90
N ARG A 205 5.42 4.55 18.96
CA ARG A 205 4.13 4.85 19.60
C ARG A 205 4.26 5.01 21.12
N LEU A 206 5.07 4.19 21.79
CA LEU A 206 5.32 4.34 23.23
C LEU A 206 5.99 5.68 23.55
N ALA A 207 7.02 6.05 22.78
CA ALA A 207 7.72 7.33 22.92
C ALA A 207 6.80 8.55 22.76
N GLN A 208 5.72 8.44 21.96
CA GLN A 208 4.72 9.50 21.81
C GLN A 208 3.76 9.62 23.00
N THR A 209 3.68 8.62 23.87
CA THR A 209 2.66 8.54 24.94
C THR A 209 3.22 8.68 26.36
N VAL A 210 4.54 8.62 26.53
CA VAL A 210 5.18 8.70 27.85
C VAL A 210 6.29 9.76 27.80
N PRO A 211 6.12 10.92 28.48
CA PRO A 211 7.13 11.99 28.54
C PRO A 211 8.44 11.57 29.22
N SER A 212 8.45 10.49 29.99
CA SER A 212 9.51 10.10 30.91
C SER A 212 9.87 8.61 30.84
N LEU A 213 9.85 8.00 29.65
CA LEU A 213 10.35 6.63 29.52
C LEU A 213 11.88 6.68 29.69
N ASP A 214 12.36 6.20 30.83
CA ASP A 214 13.76 6.06 31.17
C ASP A 214 14.42 5.01 30.24
N LEU A 215 14.74 5.41 29.01
CA LEU A 215 15.46 4.61 28.02
C LEU A 215 16.95 4.43 28.38
N ALA A 216 17.32 4.71 29.64
CA ALA A 216 18.69 4.76 30.17
C ALA A 216 19.40 3.39 30.24
N ARG A 217 18.72 2.27 30.01
CA ARG A 217 19.33 0.93 30.00
C ARG A 217 19.28 0.27 28.63
N LYS A 218 20.09 0.79 27.71
CA LYS A 218 20.95 0.09 26.70
C LYS A 218 21.31 1.09 25.58
N PRO A 219 22.50 1.73 25.65
CA PRO A 219 22.93 2.69 24.63
C PRO A 219 23.39 1.94 23.36
N GLN A 220 23.41 2.61 22.20
CA GLN A 220 24.11 2.20 20.95
C GLN A 220 23.38 1.30 19.91
N THR A 221 22.06 1.38 19.73
CA THR A 221 21.40 0.78 18.53
C THR A 221 20.75 1.84 17.64
N ILE A 222 20.92 1.74 16.30
CA ILE A 222 20.36 2.64 15.25
C ILE A 222 18.93 3.04 15.56
N HIS A 223 18.15 2.08 16.03
CA HIS A 223 16.73 2.20 16.29
C HIS A 223 16.43 3.23 17.39
N TYR A 224 17.30 3.38 18.40
CA TYR A 224 17.18 4.43 19.40
C TYR A 224 17.41 5.82 18.77
N CYS A 225 18.45 5.97 17.95
CA CYS A 225 18.73 7.22 17.24
C CYS A 225 17.61 7.56 16.24
N LEU A 226 17.00 6.57 15.58
CA LEU A 226 15.85 6.75 14.70
C LEU A 226 14.58 7.16 15.45
N ILE A 227 14.25 6.51 16.57
CA ILE A 227 13.06 6.86 17.37
C ILE A 227 13.21 8.25 18.00
N GLN A 228 14.39 8.58 18.52
CA GLN A 228 14.68 9.90 19.09
C GLN A 228 14.72 10.98 18.00
N SER A 229 15.29 10.71 16.82
CA SER A 229 15.22 11.64 15.70
C SER A 229 13.79 11.86 15.20
N GLU A 230 12.93 10.83 15.17
CA GLU A 230 11.49 10.99 14.88
C GLU A 230 10.77 11.85 15.92
N LEU A 231 11.09 11.69 17.20
CA LEU A 231 10.52 12.49 18.29
C LEU A 231 11.01 13.95 18.24
N ASP A 232 12.32 14.15 18.05
CA ASP A 232 12.94 15.46 17.87
C ASP A 232 12.33 16.19 16.65
N MET A 233 12.14 15.47 15.54
CA MET A 233 11.52 16.00 14.31
C MET A 233 10.06 16.40 14.51
N LYS A 234 9.27 15.60 15.24
CA LYS A 234 7.89 15.96 15.60
C LYS A 234 7.80 17.19 16.51
N ASN A 235 8.82 17.39 17.34
CA ASN A 235 8.92 18.54 18.24
C ASN A 235 9.60 19.76 17.60
N GLY A 236 9.75 19.79 16.26
CA GLY A 236 10.37 20.90 15.54
C GLY A 236 11.90 20.99 15.67
N ASN A 237 12.55 20.04 16.35
CA ASN A 237 13.98 20.04 16.65
C ASN A 237 14.79 19.24 15.61
N ALA A 238 14.65 19.59 14.34
CA ALA A 238 15.30 18.88 13.23
C ALA A 238 16.84 18.85 13.32
N SER A 239 17.44 19.90 13.88
CA SER A 239 18.88 19.98 14.11
C SER A 239 19.37 18.97 15.15
N LYS A 240 18.61 18.79 16.25
CA LYS A 240 18.90 17.84 17.33
C LYS A 240 18.77 16.39 16.86
N ALA A 241 17.74 16.13 16.05
CA ALA A 241 17.53 14.86 15.37
C ALA A 241 18.76 14.48 14.50
N LEU A 242 19.21 15.41 13.66
CA LEU A 242 20.36 15.21 12.77
C LEU A 242 21.68 15.07 13.54
N GLN A 243 21.95 15.92 14.53
CA GLN A 243 23.17 15.82 15.35
C GLN A 243 23.28 14.47 16.07
N ARG A 244 22.16 13.93 16.56
CA ARG A 244 22.10 12.61 17.21
C ARG A 244 22.41 11.47 16.23
N LEU A 245 21.97 11.60 14.98
CA LEU A 245 22.25 10.63 13.93
C LEU A 245 23.70 10.70 13.42
N PHE A 246 24.31 11.90 13.42
CA PHE A 246 25.68 12.13 12.97
C PHE A 246 26.75 11.85 14.04
N LYS A 247 26.48 12.05 15.34
CA LYS A 247 27.43 11.83 16.45
C LYS A 247 27.55 10.38 16.94
N SER A 248 26.77 9.47 16.38
CA SER A 248 26.73 8.06 16.82
C SER A 248 27.97 7.29 16.32
N GLU A 249 29.14 7.51 16.91
CA GLU A 249 30.39 6.79 16.60
C GLU A 249 30.40 5.32 17.07
N GLU A 250 29.44 4.90 17.90
CA GLU A 250 29.38 3.55 18.49
C GLU A 250 28.27 2.64 17.91
N SER A 251 27.66 3.01 16.78
CA SER A 251 26.55 2.22 16.19
C SER A 251 27.06 1.00 15.42
N THR A 252 26.60 -0.21 15.78
CA THR A 252 26.80 -1.44 15.00
C THR A 252 26.11 -1.44 13.63
N ILE A 253 25.31 -0.42 13.33
CA ILE A 253 24.56 -0.32 12.08
C ILE A 253 25.22 0.67 11.14
N PRO A 254 25.34 0.34 9.84
CA PRO A 254 25.99 1.20 8.87
C PRO A 254 25.41 2.62 8.81
N ARG A 255 26.30 3.62 8.75
CA ARG A 255 25.96 5.05 8.70
C ARG A 255 24.95 5.41 7.60
N HIS A 256 25.00 4.74 6.46
CA HIS A 256 24.07 4.97 5.36
C HIS A 256 22.63 4.52 5.69
N CYS A 257 22.44 3.51 6.54
CA CYS A 257 21.11 3.14 7.05
C CYS A 257 20.52 4.22 7.97
N LEU A 258 21.35 4.82 8.84
CA LEU A 258 20.97 5.93 9.72
C LEU A 258 20.50 7.14 8.90
N ILE A 259 21.29 7.51 7.89
CA ILE A 259 20.99 8.64 7.01
C ILE A 259 19.71 8.39 6.18
N TYR A 260 19.48 7.16 5.69
CA TYR A 260 18.26 6.83 4.94
C TYR A 260 16.99 7.08 5.77
N HIS A 261 16.96 6.63 7.02
CA HIS A 261 15.80 6.81 7.88
C HIS A 261 15.67 8.27 8.34
N ALA A 262 16.77 8.98 8.55
CA ALA A 262 16.77 10.43 8.76
C ALA A 262 16.06 11.15 7.61
N ALA A 263 16.41 10.78 6.37
CA ALA A 263 15.80 11.31 5.16
C ALA A 263 14.30 11.01 5.10
N LEU A 264 13.88 9.80 5.47
CA LEU A 264 12.47 9.42 5.52
C LEU A 264 11.68 10.27 6.53
N THR A 265 12.24 10.50 7.72
CA THR A 265 11.61 11.36 8.73
C THR A 265 11.51 12.81 8.26
N GLN A 266 12.55 13.33 7.58
CA GLN A 266 12.56 14.65 6.96
C GLN A 266 11.51 14.79 5.85
N LEU A 267 11.29 13.74 5.06
CA LEU A 267 10.24 13.75 4.04
C LEU A 267 8.85 13.82 4.69
N HIS A 268 8.60 12.99 5.71
CA HIS A 268 7.30 12.94 6.39
C HIS A 268 7.00 14.16 7.28
N SER A 269 8.02 14.93 7.68
CA SER A 269 7.84 16.22 8.38
C SER A 269 7.63 17.40 7.42
N GLY A 270 7.60 17.15 6.10
CA GLY A 270 7.45 18.18 5.07
C GLY A 270 8.74 18.91 4.70
N GLN A 271 9.89 18.53 5.26
CA GLN A 271 11.22 19.07 4.91
C GLN A 271 11.83 18.34 3.70
N ALA A 272 11.07 18.31 2.60
CA ALA A 272 11.41 17.54 1.41
C ALA A 272 12.79 17.89 0.80
N GLY A 273 13.20 19.16 0.86
CA GLY A 273 14.52 19.60 0.37
C GLY A 273 15.70 19.01 1.14
N SER A 274 15.58 18.93 2.48
CA SER A 274 16.58 18.29 3.34
C SER A 274 16.61 16.78 3.14
N ALA A 275 15.43 16.17 3.06
CA ALA A 275 15.27 14.74 2.77
C ALA A 275 15.94 14.35 1.44
N PHE A 276 15.73 15.14 0.39
CA PHE A 276 16.32 14.93 -0.93
C PHE A 276 17.85 14.80 -0.87
N LYS A 277 18.53 15.76 -0.20
CA LYS A 277 19.99 15.74 -0.04
C LYS A 277 20.47 14.50 0.71
N LEU A 278 19.76 14.09 1.76
CA LEU A 278 20.11 12.90 2.54
C LEU A 278 19.91 11.61 1.73
N PHE A 279 18.82 11.50 0.95
CA PHE A 279 18.60 10.36 0.07
C PHE A 279 19.67 10.26 -1.04
N LEU A 280 20.07 11.39 -1.64
CA LEU A 280 21.17 11.40 -2.62
C LEU A 280 22.50 10.93 -2.01
N ALA A 281 22.79 11.31 -0.77
CA ALA A 281 24.01 10.90 -0.07
C ALA A 281 24.08 9.38 0.18
N VAL A 282 22.93 8.71 0.32
CA VAL A 282 22.88 7.25 0.54
C VAL A 282 22.56 6.44 -0.71
N LEU A 283 22.24 7.11 -1.82
CA LEU A 283 21.94 6.47 -3.09
C LEU A 283 23.03 5.50 -3.57
N PRO A 284 24.34 5.79 -3.43
CA PRO A 284 25.41 4.86 -3.83
C PRO A 284 25.36 3.52 -3.11
N PHE A 285 24.76 3.44 -1.92
CA PHE A 285 24.62 2.20 -1.15
C PHE A 285 23.41 1.36 -1.57
N TYR A 286 22.42 1.97 -2.23
CA TYR A 286 21.17 1.32 -2.61
C TYR A 286 20.75 1.54 -4.07
N PRO A 287 21.67 1.56 -5.05
CA PRO A 287 21.35 2.00 -6.41
C PRO A 287 20.35 1.08 -7.13
N ARG A 288 20.31 -0.21 -6.73
CA ARG A 288 19.39 -1.22 -7.28
C ARG A 288 18.10 -1.38 -6.48
N GLN A 289 17.86 -0.58 -5.44
CA GLN A 289 16.61 -0.66 -4.67
C GLN A 289 15.57 0.31 -5.26
N PRO A 290 14.45 -0.15 -5.85
CA PRO A 290 13.44 0.75 -6.42
C PRO A 290 12.89 1.77 -5.42
N ARG A 291 12.88 1.41 -4.13
CA ARG A 291 12.33 2.24 -3.05
C ARG A 291 13.09 3.56 -2.88
N ILE A 292 14.42 3.58 -3.01
CA ILE A 292 15.17 4.84 -2.80
C ILE A 292 14.87 5.85 -3.92
N TRP A 293 14.73 5.37 -5.15
CA TRP A 293 14.33 6.16 -6.29
C TRP A 293 12.91 6.71 -6.13
N LEU A 294 11.96 5.90 -5.65
CA LEU A 294 10.63 6.39 -5.30
C LEU A 294 10.69 7.50 -4.22
N ARG A 295 11.53 7.35 -3.18
CA ARG A 295 11.68 8.39 -2.14
C ARG A 295 12.26 9.70 -2.68
N LEU A 296 13.22 9.64 -3.60
CA LEU A 296 13.75 10.84 -4.27
C LEU A 296 12.64 11.54 -5.08
N ALA A 297 11.81 10.78 -5.81
CA ALA A 297 10.67 11.34 -6.54
C ALA A 297 9.64 11.98 -5.60
N GLU A 298 9.33 11.35 -4.47
CA GLU A 298 8.43 11.91 -3.45
C GLU A 298 8.97 13.22 -2.86
N CYS A 299 10.28 13.31 -2.60
CA CYS A 299 10.91 14.56 -2.19
C CYS A 299 10.72 15.66 -3.24
N CYS A 300 10.91 15.34 -4.53
CA CYS A 300 10.69 16.31 -5.60
C CYS A 300 9.23 16.77 -5.66
N ILE A 301 8.28 15.83 -5.66
CA ILE A 301 6.84 16.10 -5.68
C ILE A 301 6.45 17.04 -4.53
N HIS A 302 6.84 16.70 -3.30
CA HIS A 302 6.47 17.46 -2.11
C HIS A 302 7.08 18.86 -2.11
N ALA A 303 8.34 19.01 -2.55
CA ALA A 303 9.00 20.30 -2.62
C ALA A 303 8.39 21.20 -3.71
N LEU A 304 8.02 20.63 -4.86
CA LEU A 304 7.45 21.38 -5.99
C LEU A 304 5.99 21.78 -5.75
N GLN A 305 5.20 20.93 -5.10
CA GLN A 305 3.83 21.28 -4.68
C GLN A 305 3.81 22.46 -3.72
N LYS A 306 4.71 22.46 -2.71
CA LYS A 306 4.83 23.58 -1.77
C LYS A 306 5.25 24.89 -2.47
N LYS A 307 6.17 24.81 -3.45
CA LYS A 307 6.55 25.99 -4.24
C LYS A 307 5.40 26.50 -5.12
N ARG A 308 4.50 25.63 -5.60
CA ARG A 308 3.34 26.03 -6.42
C ARG A 308 2.34 26.86 -5.61
N SER A 309 2.06 26.48 -4.36
CA SER A 309 1.22 27.28 -3.45
C SER A 309 1.83 28.65 -3.11
N GLU A 310 3.15 28.83 -3.28
CA GLU A 310 3.84 30.09 -3.03
C GLU A 310 4.04 30.95 -4.29
N LYS A 311 3.81 30.41 -5.51
CA LYS A 311 4.26 31.01 -6.78
C LYS A 311 3.21 31.12 -7.89
N GLU A 312 1.95 31.42 -7.61
CA GLU A 312 0.95 31.73 -8.65
C GLU A 312 1.30 32.94 -9.56
N ASN A 313 2.53 33.46 -9.56
CA ASN A 313 2.99 34.60 -10.37
C ASN A 313 4.12 34.35 -11.38
N SER A 314 4.48 33.12 -11.77
CA SER A 314 5.54 32.95 -12.82
C SER A 314 5.45 31.67 -13.64
N ILE A 315 4.83 31.77 -14.82
CA ILE A 315 4.94 30.82 -15.94
C ILE A 315 6.34 30.96 -16.58
N LYS A 316 6.95 29.81 -16.88
CA LYS A 316 7.85 29.49 -18.01
C LYS A 316 8.93 28.53 -17.55
N ARG A 317 8.99 27.33 -18.15
CA ARG A 317 10.26 26.73 -18.61
C ARG A 317 10.03 25.51 -19.51
N ILE A 318 10.50 25.68 -20.74
CA ILE A 318 10.84 24.67 -21.75
C ILE A 318 12.27 24.19 -21.43
N GLY A 319 12.59 22.90 -21.57
CA GLY A 319 13.98 22.43 -21.44
C GLY A 319 14.16 20.91 -21.57
N ILE A 320 15.04 20.52 -22.50
CA ILE A 320 15.43 19.17 -22.93
C ILE A 320 16.42 18.53 -21.93
N GLY A 321 16.42 17.20 -21.71
CA GLY A 321 17.57 16.56 -21.06
C GLY A 321 17.48 15.08 -20.61
N HIS A 322 18.18 14.22 -21.36
CA HIS A 322 18.87 12.94 -21.06
C HIS A 322 18.16 11.72 -20.40
N PHE A 323 18.27 10.60 -21.11
CA PHE A 323 17.96 9.24 -20.68
C PHE A 323 19.13 8.66 -19.88
N VAL A 324 18.91 8.18 -18.65
CA VAL A 324 19.82 7.23 -17.99
C VAL A 324 19.09 5.90 -17.83
N LEU A 325 19.52 4.89 -18.57
CA LEU A 325 19.16 3.50 -18.32
C LEU A 325 20.13 2.96 -17.27
N VAL A 326 19.61 2.28 -16.24
CA VAL A 326 20.45 1.49 -15.33
C VAL A 326 20.98 0.31 -16.15
N SER A 327 22.17 0.47 -16.75
CA SER A 327 22.89 -0.63 -17.41
C SER A 327 23.29 -1.66 -16.36
N GLU A 328 23.19 -2.94 -16.72
CA GLU A 328 23.56 -4.07 -15.85
C GLU A 328 25.06 -4.06 -15.46
N ASN A 329 25.89 -3.28 -16.18
CA ASN A 329 27.33 -3.19 -16.00
C ASN A 329 27.78 -1.72 -15.92
N GLY A 330 28.27 -1.28 -14.75
CA GLY A 330 28.96 0.02 -14.59
C GLY A 330 28.23 1.05 -13.71
N LEU A 331 28.16 0.82 -12.39
CA LEU A 331 27.51 1.73 -11.44
C LEU A 331 28.34 2.96 -11.04
N ASN A 332 29.67 2.92 -11.19
CA ASN A 332 30.53 3.83 -10.41
C ASN A 332 30.73 5.22 -11.02
N GLU A 333 30.87 5.34 -12.34
CA GLU A 333 31.10 6.65 -12.99
C GLU A 333 29.82 7.48 -13.10
N HIS A 334 28.69 6.84 -13.44
CA HIS A 334 27.41 7.51 -13.64
C HIS A 334 26.77 8.01 -12.33
N GLN A 335 27.15 7.44 -11.18
CA GLN A 335 26.67 7.86 -9.87
C GLN A 335 27.25 9.22 -9.43
N ALA A 336 28.50 9.51 -9.78
CA ALA A 336 29.16 10.76 -9.41
C ALA A 336 28.57 11.97 -10.16
N GLU A 337 28.23 11.79 -11.44
CA GLU A 337 27.55 12.83 -12.23
C GLU A 337 26.12 13.07 -11.75
N LEU A 338 25.39 12.00 -11.39
CA LEU A 338 24.05 12.12 -10.84
C LEU A 338 24.03 12.95 -9.56
N GLN A 339 24.98 12.76 -8.64
CA GLN A 339 25.05 13.53 -7.40
C GLN A 339 25.40 15.01 -7.63
N LYS A 340 26.19 15.33 -8.65
CA LYS A 340 26.55 16.73 -8.99
C LYS A 340 25.41 17.49 -9.66
N ASN A 341 24.58 16.80 -10.45
CA ASN A 341 23.54 17.43 -11.28
C ASN A 341 22.11 17.22 -10.74
N ALA A 342 21.94 16.51 -9.64
CA ALA A 342 20.63 16.24 -9.06
C ALA A 342 20.03 17.49 -8.41
N GLU A 343 19.06 18.08 -9.09
CA GLU A 343 18.25 19.18 -8.58
C GLU A 343 16.78 18.77 -8.42
N ILE A 344 16.08 19.43 -7.49
CA ILE A 344 14.65 19.23 -7.32
C ILE A 344 13.91 19.81 -8.53
N SER A 345 13.48 18.92 -9.43
CA SER A 345 12.70 19.25 -10.62
C SER A 345 11.72 18.12 -10.95
N TRP A 346 10.72 18.42 -11.77
CA TRP A 346 9.79 17.41 -12.27
C TRP A 346 10.49 16.38 -13.16
N ASP A 347 11.45 16.80 -13.99
CA ASP A 347 12.25 15.91 -14.83
C ASP A 347 13.09 14.94 -14.01
N PHE A 348 13.73 15.41 -12.93
CA PHE A 348 14.47 14.53 -12.03
C PHE A 348 13.54 13.54 -11.32
N ALA A 349 12.35 13.97 -10.90
CA ALA A 349 11.34 13.09 -10.34
C ALA A 349 10.89 12.02 -11.34
N ALA A 350 10.67 12.39 -12.60
CA ALA A 350 10.29 11.47 -13.67
C ALA A 350 11.37 10.42 -13.92
N GLN A 351 12.64 10.84 -13.94
CA GLN A 351 13.78 9.94 -14.09
C GLN A 351 13.90 8.97 -12.90
N CYS A 352 13.69 9.44 -11.68
CA CYS A 352 13.66 8.59 -10.49
C CYS A 352 12.56 7.53 -10.57
N VAL A 353 11.33 7.92 -10.93
CA VAL A 353 10.22 6.96 -11.08
C VAL A 353 10.51 5.96 -12.20
N ARG A 354 11.11 6.40 -13.31
CA ARG A 354 11.52 5.52 -14.40
C ARG A 354 12.57 4.49 -13.96
N ASN A 355 13.60 4.93 -13.23
CA ASN A 355 14.62 4.03 -12.66
C ASN A 355 13.98 2.98 -11.74
N ALA A 356 13.06 3.43 -10.87
CA ALA A 356 12.34 2.52 -9.99
C ALA A 356 11.49 1.51 -10.77
N LEU A 357 10.76 1.94 -11.80
CA LEU A 357 9.95 1.05 -12.64
C LEU A 357 10.81 -0.02 -13.32
N VAL A 358 11.93 0.38 -13.95
CA VAL A 358 12.88 -0.57 -14.56
C VAL A 358 13.40 -1.58 -13.54
N LEU A 359 13.75 -1.13 -12.33
CA LEU A 359 14.22 -2.01 -11.25
C LEU A 359 13.12 -2.92 -10.68
N THR A 360 11.83 -2.60 -10.89
CA THR A 360 10.71 -3.47 -10.53
C THR A 360 10.36 -4.48 -11.62
N GLU A 361 10.74 -4.23 -12.88
CA GLU A 361 10.48 -5.15 -13.99
C GLU A 361 11.29 -6.44 -13.80
N GLY A 362 10.59 -7.59 -13.77
CA GLY A 362 11.19 -8.91 -13.55
C GLY A 362 11.35 -9.32 -12.08
N GLN A 363 11.14 -8.44 -11.11
CA GLN A 363 11.32 -8.75 -9.68
C GLN A 363 9.99 -8.79 -8.90
N ASN A 364 9.51 -10.00 -8.59
CA ASN A 364 8.26 -10.21 -7.85
C ASN A 364 8.23 -9.51 -6.47
N ASP A 365 9.40 -9.35 -5.86
CA ASP A 365 9.52 -8.78 -4.52
C ASP A 365 9.09 -7.32 -4.45
N TYR A 366 9.15 -6.57 -5.56
CA TYR A 366 8.83 -5.14 -5.62
C TYR A 366 7.48 -4.80 -6.23
N MET A 367 6.67 -5.79 -6.63
CA MET A 367 5.36 -5.53 -7.24
C MET A 367 4.42 -4.70 -6.35
N TYR A 368 4.62 -4.70 -5.02
CA TYR A 368 3.85 -3.88 -4.09
C TYR A 368 4.11 -2.37 -4.23
N LEU A 369 5.21 -1.97 -4.88
CA LEU A 369 5.55 -0.57 -5.16
C LEU A 369 4.85 -0.04 -6.42
N LEU A 370 4.46 -0.91 -7.35
CA LEU A 370 3.86 -0.52 -8.64
C LEU A 370 2.68 0.45 -8.51
N PRO A 371 1.74 0.29 -7.55
CA PRO A 371 0.65 1.26 -7.39
C PRO A 371 1.14 2.69 -7.12
N TRP A 372 2.15 2.83 -6.26
CA TRP A 372 2.75 4.12 -5.91
C TRP A 372 3.58 4.68 -7.06
N LEU A 373 4.31 3.82 -7.77
CA LEU A 373 5.13 4.21 -8.92
C LEU A 373 4.29 4.73 -10.08
N TYR A 374 3.22 4.02 -10.45
CA TYR A 374 2.34 4.49 -11.52
C TYR A 374 1.52 5.72 -11.10
N ALA A 375 1.12 5.83 -9.83
CA ALA A 375 0.48 7.04 -9.31
C ALA A 375 1.42 8.26 -9.39
N ALA A 376 2.65 8.11 -8.90
CA ALA A 376 3.68 9.15 -8.99
C ALA A 376 4.00 9.49 -10.45
N SER A 377 4.15 8.48 -11.31
CA SER A 377 4.40 8.66 -12.75
C SER A 377 3.28 9.46 -13.42
N ALA A 378 2.01 9.11 -13.16
CA ALA A 378 0.88 9.82 -13.73
C ALA A 378 0.87 11.28 -13.27
N PHE A 379 1.02 11.51 -11.96
CA PHE A 379 1.04 12.84 -11.37
C PHE A 379 2.20 13.72 -11.88
N ILE A 380 3.42 13.18 -11.96
CA ILE A 380 4.59 13.90 -12.48
C ILE A 380 4.38 14.27 -13.95
N ASN A 381 3.88 13.34 -14.77
CA ASN A 381 3.66 13.61 -16.20
C ASN A 381 2.53 14.62 -16.45
N LEU A 382 1.51 14.69 -15.59
CA LEU A 382 0.51 15.77 -15.63
C LEU A 382 1.18 17.13 -15.40
N ASN A 383 2.05 17.25 -14.39
CA ASN A 383 2.76 18.49 -14.07
C ASN A 383 3.86 18.85 -15.10
N LEU A 384 4.30 17.89 -15.91
CA LEU A 384 5.20 18.11 -17.06
C LEU A 384 4.44 18.36 -18.37
N GLU A 385 3.11 18.41 -18.34
CA GLU A 385 2.25 18.56 -19.52
C GLU A 385 2.42 17.42 -20.55
N ARG A 386 2.88 16.25 -20.08
CA ARG A 386 3.10 15.03 -20.86
C ARG A 386 1.88 14.12 -20.76
N TYR A 387 0.72 14.62 -21.19
CA TYR A 387 -0.59 13.98 -20.94
C TYR A 387 -0.70 12.55 -21.48
N GLY A 388 -0.09 12.24 -22.64
CA GLY A 388 -0.04 10.87 -23.16
C GLY A 388 0.73 9.89 -22.27
N PHE A 389 1.79 10.33 -21.60
CA PHE A 389 2.50 9.51 -20.60
C PHE A 389 1.69 9.39 -19.31
N ALA A 390 1.07 10.49 -18.86
CA ALA A 390 0.19 10.46 -17.69
C ALA A 390 -0.97 9.46 -17.85
N LEU A 391 -1.63 9.49 -19.01
CA LEU A 391 -2.71 8.57 -19.36
C LEU A 391 -2.25 7.11 -19.35
N ARG A 392 -1.08 6.81 -19.94
CA ARG A 392 -0.50 5.46 -19.92
C ARG A 392 -0.25 4.98 -18.49
N SER A 393 0.36 5.81 -17.65
CA SER A 393 0.64 5.47 -16.25
C SER A 393 -0.65 5.25 -15.45
N ALA A 394 -1.67 6.09 -15.64
CA ALA A 394 -2.98 5.91 -15.02
C ALA A 394 -3.67 4.61 -15.46
N LEU A 395 -3.57 4.24 -16.75
CA LEU A 395 -4.07 2.96 -17.26
C LEU A 395 -3.32 1.76 -16.68
N HIS A 396 -1.99 1.84 -16.54
CA HIS A 396 -1.22 0.80 -15.85
C HIS A 396 -1.65 0.65 -14.39
N LEU A 397 -1.81 1.75 -13.66
CA LEU A 397 -2.31 1.75 -12.29
C LEU A 397 -3.68 1.08 -12.17
N ALA A 398 -4.60 1.41 -13.08
CA ALA A 398 -5.95 0.84 -13.10
C ALA A 398 -5.96 -0.68 -13.40
N ARG A 399 -5.00 -1.16 -14.22
CA ARG A 399 -4.88 -2.57 -14.61
C ARG A 399 -4.18 -3.45 -13.57
N LEU A 400 -3.52 -2.86 -12.57
CA LEU A 400 -2.82 -3.63 -11.55
C LEU A 400 -3.77 -4.52 -10.74
N PRO A 401 -3.42 -5.80 -10.52
CA PRO A 401 -4.22 -6.67 -9.66
C PRO A 401 -4.16 -6.16 -8.22
N GLN A 402 -5.32 -6.06 -7.55
CA GLN A 402 -5.43 -5.76 -6.11
C GLN A 402 -4.84 -4.40 -5.66
N VAL A 403 -5.14 -3.33 -6.40
CA VAL A 403 -4.89 -1.95 -5.93
C VAL A 403 -5.91 -1.51 -4.87
N SER A 404 -5.46 -0.74 -3.88
CA SER A 404 -6.35 -0.19 -2.85
C SER A 404 -7.42 0.72 -3.49
N PRO A 405 -8.60 0.89 -2.85
CA PRO A 405 -9.63 1.81 -3.35
C PRO A 405 -9.11 3.22 -3.63
N LEU A 406 -8.16 3.71 -2.81
CA LEU A 406 -7.49 5.00 -3.02
C LEU A 406 -6.67 5.03 -4.32
N HIS A 407 -5.90 3.98 -4.63
CA HIS A 407 -5.14 3.90 -5.88
C HIS A 407 -6.06 3.80 -7.10
N LYS A 408 -7.18 3.07 -7.00
CA LYS A 408 -8.19 3.06 -8.07
C LYS A 408 -8.76 4.45 -8.29
N PHE A 409 -9.05 5.16 -7.20
CA PHE A 409 -9.57 6.53 -7.27
C PHE A 409 -8.54 7.48 -7.92
N MET A 410 -7.27 7.43 -7.51
CA MET A 410 -6.19 8.17 -8.16
C MET A 410 -6.06 7.84 -9.65
N ALA A 411 -6.15 6.56 -10.02
CA ALA A 411 -6.09 6.13 -11.42
C ALA A 411 -7.21 6.75 -12.26
N VAL A 412 -8.44 6.81 -11.73
CA VAL A 412 -9.57 7.44 -12.41
C VAL A 412 -9.34 8.94 -12.54
N LEU A 413 -8.94 9.63 -11.47
CA LEU A 413 -8.71 11.07 -11.52
C LEU A 413 -7.61 11.45 -12.52
N PHE A 414 -6.43 10.84 -12.41
CA PHE A 414 -5.32 11.13 -13.32
C PHE A 414 -5.64 10.75 -14.77
N LYS A 415 -6.43 9.67 -14.98
CA LYS A 415 -6.90 9.31 -16.31
C LYS A 415 -7.85 10.37 -16.88
N ALA A 416 -8.82 10.83 -16.09
CA ALA A 416 -9.78 11.84 -16.53
C ALA A 416 -9.10 13.18 -16.82
N GLU A 417 -8.19 13.63 -15.95
CA GLU A 417 -7.40 14.85 -16.15
C GLU A 417 -6.53 14.76 -17.42
N ALA A 418 -5.83 13.65 -17.62
CA ALA A 418 -5.03 13.43 -18.82
C ALA A 418 -5.88 13.39 -20.11
N LEU A 419 -7.07 12.78 -20.06
CA LEU A 419 -8.00 12.75 -21.20
C LEU A 419 -8.56 14.14 -21.51
N ALA A 420 -8.87 14.94 -20.49
CA ALA A 420 -9.36 16.30 -20.67
C ALA A 420 -8.33 17.19 -21.36
N HIS A 421 -7.06 17.12 -20.96
CA HIS A 421 -5.96 17.83 -21.63
C HIS A 421 -5.60 17.29 -23.03
N LEU A 422 -6.15 16.14 -23.41
CA LEU A 422 -6.03 15.57 -24.75
C LEU A 422 -7.29 15.81 -25.60
N ASP A 423 -8.18 16.72 -25.18
CA ASP A 423 -9.47 17.05 -25.82
C ASP A 423 -10.42 15.85 -25.97
N ARG A 424 -10.26 14.82 -25.14
CA ARG A 424 -11.10 13.62 -25.10
C ARG A 424 -12.13 13.68 -23.97
N LEU A 425 -12.92 14.77 -23.96
CA LEU A 425 -13.84 15.09 -22.86
C LEU A 425 -14.91 14.02 -22.61
N SER A 426 -15.46 13.41 -23.67
CA SER A 426 -16.45 12.33 -23.55
C SER A 426 -15.90 11.13 -22.77
N GLU A 427 -14.70 10.66 -23.12
CA GLU A 427 -14.04 9.56 -22.42
C GLU A 427 -13.64 9.93 -20.98
N ALA A 428 -13.31 11.20 -20.73
CA ALA A 428 -13.01 11.70 -19.39
C ALA A 428 -14.27 11.64 -18.50
N LEU A 429 -15.43 12.06 -19.02
CA LEU A 429 -16.72 11.97 -18.35
C LEU A 429 -17.12 10.52 -18.06
N ASP A 430 -17.00 9.63 -19.06
CA ASP A 430 -17.25 8.20 -18.87
C ASP A 430 -16.36 7.60 -17.78
N CYS A 431 -15.09 8.03 -17.74
CA CYS A 431 -14.16 7.60 -16.70
C CYS A 431 -14.62 8.01 -15.30
N LEU A 432 -15.08 9.25 -15.10
CA LEU A 432 -15.61 9.71 -13.80
C LEU A 432 -16.95 9.08 -13.44
N ASN A 433 -17.79 8.71 -14.42
CA ASN A 433 -19.02 7.97 -14.18
C ASN A 433 -18.74 6.57 -13.59
N LEU A 434 -17.67 5.92 -14.05
CA LEU A 434 -17.24 4.62 -13.51
C LEU A 434 -16.64 4.71 -12.09
N ALA A 435 -16.33 5.92 -11.59
CA ALA A 435 -15.83 6.12 -10.23
C ALA A 435 -16.94 6.23 -9.17
N VAL A 436 -18.22 6.22 -9.54
CA VAL A 436 -19.35 6.26 -8.59
C VAL A 436 -19.23 5.22 -7.46
N PRO A 437 -18.78 3.95 -7.72
CA PRO A 437 -18.58 2.98 -6.64
C PRO A 437 -17.48 3.32 -5.63
N LEU A 438 -16.58 4.27 -5.95
CA LEU A 438 -15.47 4.68 -5.09
C LEU A 438 -15.83 5.86 -4.16
N GLN A 439 -17.01 6.47 -4.35
CA GLN A 439 -17.52 7.59 -3.55
C GLN A 439 -17.72 7.24 -2.07
N SER A 440 -17.61 5.97 -1.66
CA SER A 440 -17.72 5.58 -0.25
C SER A 440 -16.57 6.09 0.64
N ILE A 441 -15.54 6.75 0.08
CA ILE A 441 -14.44 7.35 0.86
C ILE A 441 -14.79 8.83 1.08
N PRO A 442 -15.10 9.30 2.31
CA PRO A 442 -15.67 10.62 2.56
C PRO A 442 -14.88 11.79 1.95
N ARG A 443 -13.55 11.71 1.94
CA ARG A 443 -12.67 12.75 1.37
C ARG A 443 -12.62 12.79 -0.17
N THR A 444 -13.20 11.80 -0.85
CA THR A 444 -13.13 11.65 -2.31
C THR A 444 -14.39 12.12 -3.02
N VAL A 445 -15.52 12.20 -2.31
CA VAL A 445 -16.82 12.58 -2.89
C VAL A 445 -16.77 13.98 -3.44
N SER A 446 -16.31 14.96 -2.65
CA SER A 446 -16.23 16.36 -3.05
C SER A 446 -15.33 16.57 -4.27
N ALA A 447 -14.14 15.93 -4.27
CA ALA A 447 -13.22 15.99 -5.41
C ALA A 447 -13.82 15.38 -6.68
N LEU A 448 -14.52 14.25 -6.58
CA LEU A 448 -15.16 13.62 -7.74
C LEU A 448 -16.32 14.47 -8.29
N LEU A 449 -17.14 15.05 -7.41
CA LEU A 449 -18.25 15.93 -7.80
C LEU A 449 -17.73 17.19 -8.49
N TYR A 450 -16.75 17.87 -7.88
CA TYR A 450 -16.09 19.03 -8.47
C TYR A 450 -15.52 18.72 -9.84
N ASN A 451 -14.76 17.63 -9.98
CA ASN A 451 -14.16 17.24 -11.26
C ASN A 451 -15.22 16.88 -12.31
N ARG A 452 -16.33 16.23 -11.93
CA ARG A 452 -17.45 15.97 -12.85
C ARG A 452 -18.12 17.25 -13.31
N ALA A 453 -18.44 18.16 -12.39
CA ALA A 453 -19.07 19.43 -12.72
C ALA A 453 -18.16 20.29 -13.61
N CYS A 454 -16.85 20.28 -13.34
CA CYS A 454 -15.85 20.96 -14.16
C CYS A 454 -15.80 20.41 -15.58
N LEU A 455 -15.71 19.08 -15.75
CA LEU A 455 -15.72 18.47 -17.08
C LEU A 455 -17.03 18.68 -17.84
N GLN A 456 -18.17 18.71 -17.14
CA GLN A 456 -19.46 18.99 -17.76
C GLN A 456 -19.57 20.44 -18.23
N ALA A 457 -19.08 21.39 -17.42
CA ALA A 457 -18.97 22.78 -17.83
C ALA A 457 -18.04 22.95 -19.04
N LEU A 458 -16.88 22.28 -19.04
CA LEU A 458 -15.95 22.29 -20.18
C LEU A 458 -16.53 21.64 -21.44
N ALA A 459 -17.39 20.62 -21.29
CA ALA A 459 -18.11 19.99 -22.40
C ALA A 459 -19.31 20.83 -22.90
N GLY A 460 -19.62 21.96 -22.25
CA GLY A 460 -20.72 22.86 -22.61
C GLY A 460 -22.06 22.56 -21.93
N ASP A 461 -22.17 21.50 -21.12
CA ASP A 461 -23.39 21.17 -20.37
C ASP A 461 -23.41 21.88 -19.00
N LEU A 462 -23.57 23.20 -19.06
CA LEU A 462 -23.62 24.07 -17.89
C LEU A 462 -24.81 23.74 -16.97
N LYS A 463 -25.94 23.32 -17.55
CA LYS A 463 -27.13 22.94 -16.78
C LYS A 463 -26.85 21.72 -15.93
N PHE A 464 -26.26 20.68 -16.50
CA PHE A 464 -25.92 19.49 -15.73
C PHE A 464 -24.83 19.77 -14.70
N SER A 465 -23.83 20.61 -15.03
CA SER A 465 -22.83 21.08 -14.07
C SER A 465 -23.48 21.76 -12.85
N HIS A 466 -24.45 22.65 -13.08
CA HIS A 466 -25.23 23.30 -12.01
C HIS A 466 -25.95 22.29 -11.11
N THR A 467 -26.69 21.34 -11.70
CA THR A 467 -27.45 20.34 -10.93
C THR A 467 -26.57 19.45 -10.05
N LEU A 468 -25.32 19.21 -10.44
CA LEU A 468 -24.37 18.43 -9.64
C LEU A 468 -23.97 19.15 -8.35
N PHE A 469 -23.89 20.49 -8.38
CA PHE A 469 -23.57 21.29 -7.20
C PHE A 469 -24.77 21.46 -6.25
N GLU A 470 -25.98 21.59 -6.78
CA GLU A 470 -27.21 21.67 -5.96
C GLU A 470 -27.43 20.42 -5.11
N GLN A 471 -27.07 19.24 -5.62
CA GLN A 471 -27.38 17.98 -4.95
C GLN A 471 -26.54 17.71 -3.69
N LYS A 472 -25.38 18.38 -3.50
CA LYS A 472 -24.44 18.07 -2.40
C LYS A 472 -23.57 19.28 -2.00
N THR A 473 -24.13 20.16 -1.16
CA THR A 473 -23.47 21.39 -0.70
C THR A 473 -22.53 21.22 0.51
N ASP A 474 -22.66 20.13 1.28
CA ASP A 474 -22.16 20.15 2.67
C ASP A 474 -20.63 20.13 2.84
N HIS A 475 -19.85 19.82 1.79
CA HIS A 475 -18.38 19.76 1.88
C HIS A 475 -17.70 20.15 0.56
N LEU A 476 -18.06 21.29 -0.02
CA LEU A 476 -17.42 21.80 -1.25
C LEU A 476 -15.95 22.20 -1.01
N LEU A 477 -15.12 21.94 -2.01
CA LEU A 477 -13.73 22.41 -2.04
C LEU A 477 -13.73 23.95 -2.27
N PRO A 478 -12.79 24.72 -1.71
CA PRO A 478 -12.69 26.17 -1.96
C PRO A 478 -12.67 26.50 -3.46
N GLU A 479 -12.01 25.66 -4.27
CA GLU A 479 -11.92 25.80 -5.72
C GLU A 479 -13.26 25.59 -6.44
N ALA A 480 -14.26 24.97 -5.79
CA ALA A 480 -15.57 24.77 -6.38
C ALA A 480 -16.38 26.07 -6.48
N TYR A 481 -16.16 27.03 -5.59
CA TYR A 481 -16.93 28.27 -5.59
C TYR A 481 -16.69 29.12 -6.84
N SER A 482 -15.46 29.18 -7.36
CA SER A 482 -15.17 29.91 -8.61
C SER A 482 -15.88 29.28 -9.81
N LEU A 483 -15.93 27.96 -9.87
CA LEU A 483 -16.66 27.23 -10.91
C LEU A 483 -18.17 27.41 -10.78
N ILE A 484 -18.73 27.36 -9.56
CA ILE A 484 -20.15 27.61 -9.32
C ILE A 484 -20.52 29.03 -9.75
N ALA A 485 -19.72 30.03 -9.38
CA ALA A 485 -19.93 31.41 -9.79
C ALA A 485 -19.91 31.55 -11.33
N TYR A 486 -18.95 30.92 -12.00
CA TYR A 486 -18.87 30.91 -13.46
C TYR A 486 -20.09 30.24 -14.13
N VAL A 487 -20.52 29.09 -13.63
CA VAL A 487 -21.69 28.37 -14.15
C VAL A 487 -22.96 29.20 -13.96
N ASN A 488 -23.16 29.80 -12.78
CA ASN A 488 -24.32 30.66 -12.50
C ASN A 488 -24.35 31.90 -13.39
N LEU A 489 -23.20 32.57 -13.58
CA LEU A 489 -23.09 33.70 -14.50
C LEU A 489 -23.42 33.29 -15.94
N SER A 490 -22.93 32.13 -16.37
CA SER A 490 -23.14 31.62 -17.72
C SER A 490 -24.58 31.17 -17.98
N LEU A 491 -25.33 30.79 -16.94
CA LEU A 491 -26.76 30.46 -17.00
C LEU A 491 -27.68 31.67 -16.78
N GLY A 492 -27.13 32.84 -16.43
CA GLY A 492 -27.91 34.07 -16.15
C GLY A 492 -28.45 34.17 -14.72
N HIS A 493 -28.00 33.33 -13.80
CA HIS A 493 -28.39 33.34 -12.39
C HIS A 493 -27.55 34.34 -11.57
N TYR A 494 -27.70 35.63 -11.86
CA TYR A 494 -26.82 36.68 -11.31
C TYR A 494 -26.87 36.82 -9.78
N SER A 495 -28.03 36.62 -9.15
CA SER A 495 -28.17 36.67 -7.69
C SER A 495 -27.36 35.56 -7.02
N GLU A 496 -27.50 34.33 -7.52
CA GLU A 496 -26.79 33.16 -6.98
C GLU A 496 -25.28 33.25 -7.21
N ALA A 497 -24.85 33.77 -8.37
CA ALA A 497 -23.44 34.05 -8.64
C ALA A 497 -22.86 35.06 -7.65
N LYS A 498 -23.61 36.11 -7.31
CA LYS A 498 -23.21 37.13 -6.34
C LYS A 498 -23.07 36.54 -4.93
N ASP A 499 -24.06 35.76 -4.48
CA ASP A 499 -24.04 35.11 -3.17
C ASP A 499 -22.83 34.15 -3.02
N VAL A 500 -22.45 33.47 -4.10
CA VAL A 500 -21.27 32.59 -4.11
C VAL A 500 -19.97 33.40 -4.08
N ALA A 501 -19.88 34.50 -4.84
CA ALA A 501 -18.72 35.39 -4.81
C ALA A 501 -18.51 36.05 -3.44
N GLU A 502 -19.59 36.39 -2.73
CA GLU A 502 -19.52 36.89 -1.34
C GLU A 502 -19.06 35.81 -0.36
N LYS A 503 -19.36 34.52 -0.60
CA LYS A 503 -18.81 33.42 0.20
C LYS A 503 -17.32 33.19 -0.07
N MET A 504 -16.85 33.41 -1.30
CA MET A 504 -15.43 33.30 -1.65
C MET A 504 -14.55 34.35 -0.96
N SER A 505 -15.07 35.55 -0.70
CA SER A 505 -14.31 36.62 -0.03
C SER A 505 -14.18 36.41 1.49
N LEU A 506 -14.95 35.48 2.06
CA LEU A 506 -14.94 35.12 3.48
C LEU A 506 -14.13 33.84 3.80
N SER A 507 -13.68 33.10 2.79
CA SER A 507 -12.92 31.85 2.88
C SER A 507 -11.44 32.04 2.58
#